data_AF-A0A538FPN5-F1
#
_entry.id   AF-A0A538FPN5-F1
#
_cell.length_a   1.000
_cell.length_b   1.000
_cell.length_c   1.000
_cell.angle_alpha   90.00
_cell.angle_beta   90.00
_cell.angle_gamma   90.00
#
_symmetry.space_group_name_H-M   'P 1'
#
loop_
_entity.id
_entity.type
_entity.pdbx_description
1 polymer ?
#
loop_
_entity_poly.entity_id
_entity_poly.type
_entity_poly.pdbx_seq_one_letter_code
_entity_poly.pdbx_strand_id
1 'polypeptide(L)'
;MAFPPTIAQFFPTTQSFINSHFLPGNASYLLLEGALIVIFTYFYTAVQFNPVDQADNLRKYGGYIPGIRPGPPTAQYLDRVLTRLTLPGSLYLAIVAVAPSIFIRYFG
;
A
#
# COMPACT_ATOMS: atom_id res chain seq x y z
N MET A 1 4.93 -5.86 -12.77
CA MET A 1 5.21 -4.60 -13.46
C MET A 1 5.93 -4.87 -14.79
N ALA A 2 5.22 -4.93 -15.91
CA ALA A 2 5.82 -5.19 -17.23
C ALA A 2 6.19 -3.92 -18.02
N PHE A 3 5.81 -2.73 -17.52
CA PHE A 3 5.92 -1.49 -18.29
C PHE A 3 7.36 -1.06 -18.64
N PRO A 4 8.34 -1.13 -17.71
CA PRO A 4 9.73 -0.78 -18.02
C PRO A 4 10.41 -1.69 -19.05
N PRO A 5 10.32 -3.03 -18.98
CA PRO A 5 10.95 -3.90 -19.99
C PRO A 5 10.31 -3.76 -21.38
N THR A 6 9.01 -3.43 -21.47
CA THR A 6 8.35 -3.21 -22.77
C THR A 6 8.88 -1.96 -23.48
N ILE A 7 9.14 -0.86 -22.75
CA ILE A 7 9.69 0.38 -23.34
C ILE A 7 11.18 0.21 -23.67
N ALA A 8 11.92 -0.57 -22.88
CA ALA A 8 13.34 -0.85 -23.12
C ALA A 8 13.62 -1.65 -24.39
N GLN A 9 12.62 -2.33 -24.97
CA GLN A 9 12.75 -3.00 -26.27
C GLN A 9 12.81 -2.02 -27.45
N PHE A 10 12.27 -0.81 -27.31
CA PHE A 10 12.21 0.19 -28.39
C PHE A 10 13.42 1.15 -28.41
N PHE A 11 14.21 1.22 -27.32
CA PHE A 11 15.37 2.11 -27.20
C PHE A 11 16.63 1.34 -26.71
N PRO A 12 17.46 0.81 -27.62
CA PRO A 12 18.58 -0.08 -27.28
C PRO A 12 19.69 0.58 -26.45
N THR A 13 19.82 1.91 -26.47
CA THR A 13 20.86 2.66 -25.73
C THR A 13 20.57 2.81 -24.23
N THR A 14 19.31 2.75 -23.80
CA THR A 14 18.91 2.83 -22.37
C THR A 14 18.71 1.46 -21.72
N GLN A 15 18.82 0.40 -22.53
CA GLN A 15 18.48 -0.98 -22.17
C GLN A 15 19.38 -1.56 -21.07
N SER A 16 20.66 -1.16 -20.99
CA SER A 16 21.58 -1.64 -19.94
C SER A 16 21.33 -0.99 -18.57
N PHE A 17 20.95 0.29 -18.52
CA PHE A 17 20.58 1.00 -17.29
C PHE A 17 19.26 0.47 -16.71
N ILE A 18 18.29 0.21 -17.58
CA ILE A 18 16.98 -0.30 -17.17
C ILE A 18 17.08 -1.77 -16.74
N ASN A 19 17.81 -2.61 -17.49
CA ASN A 19 18.04 -3.99 -17.08
C ASN A 19 18.84 -4.08 -15.78
N SER A 20 19.88 -3.27 -15.59
CA SER A 20 20.66 -3.35 -14.34
C SER A 20 19.87 -2.92 -13.11
N HIS A 21 18.96 -1.94 -13.18
CA HIS A 21 18.29 -1.41 -11.99
C HIS A 21 16.84 -1.86 -11.78
N PHE A 22 16.15 -2.34 -12.83
CA PHE A 22 14.73 -2.71 -12.77
C PHE A 22 14.43 -4.18 -13.06
N LEU A 23 15.46 -5.05 -13.14
CA LEU A 23 15.26 -6.50 -13.16
C LEU A 23 14.79 -7.02 -11.78
N PRO A 24 13.86 -7.99 -11.74
CA PRO A 24 13.44 -8.65 -10.51
C PRO A 24 14.61 -9.42 -9.91
N GLY A 25 15.28 -8.82 -8.93
CA GLY A 25 16.49 -9.37 -8.30
C GLY A 25 17.37 -8.30 -7.67
N ASN A 26 17.31 -7.05 -8.12
CA ASN A 26 18.11 -5.97 -7.55
C ASN A 26 17.47 -5.37 -6.29
N ALA A 27 18.26 -5.11 -5.25
CA ALA A 27 17.75 -4.64 -3.95
C ALA A 27 17.07 -3.26 -4.05
N SER A 28 17.50 -2.43 -5.00
CA SER A 28 16.89 -1.15 -5.34
C SER A 28 15.45 -1.29 -5.86
N TYR A 29 15.18 -2.30 -6.69
CA TYR A 29 13.86 -2.57 -7.24
C TYR A 29 12.88 -3.00 -6.15
N LEU A 30 13.32 -3.87 -5.24
CA LEU A 30 12.52 -4.34 -4.10
C LEU A 30 12.19 -3.22 -3.12
N LEU A 31 13.15 -2.33 -2.85
CA LEU A 31 12.92 -1.16 -2.00
C LEU A 31 11.96 -0.17 -2.65
N LEU A 32 12.10 0.08 -3.96
CA LEU A 32 11.19 0.95 -4.70
C LEU A 32 9.77 0.38 -4.73
N GLU A 33 9.63 -0.93 -5.01
CA GLU A 33 8.35 -1.63 -5.02
C GLU A 33 7.68 -1.60 -3.64
N GLY A 34 8.42 -1.95 -2.58
CA GLY A 34 7.91 -1.87 -1.21
C GLY A 34 7.50 -0.45 -0.80
N ALA A 35 8.30 0.55 -1.14
CA ALA A 35 7.96 1.95 -0.87
C ALA A 35 6.70 2.39 -1.65
N LEU A 36 6.56 1.98 -2.90
CA LEU A 36 5.38 2.27 -3.72
C LEU A 36 4.13 1.64 -3.10
N ILE A 37 4.22 0.38 -2.65
CA ILE A 37 3.11 -0.33 -2.00
C ILE A 37 2.69 0.38 -0.72
N VAL A 38 3.62 0.80 0.12
CA VAL A 38 3.30 1.53 1.36
C VAL A 38 2.57 2.83 1.03
N ILE A 39 3.10 3.63 0.11
CA ILE A 39 2.48 4.90 -0.30
C ILE A 39 1.08 4.68 -0.87
N PHE A 40 0.91 3.72 -1.78
CA PHE A 40 -0.38 3.43 -2.39
C PHE A 40 -1.38 2.86 -1.39
N THR A 41 -0.95 2.05 -0.44
CA THR A 41 -1.84 1.52 0.61
C THR A 41 -2.37 2.66 1.49
N TYR A 42 -1.52 3.63 1.84
CA TYR A 42 -1.93 4.83 2.56
C TYR A 42 -2.92 5.68 1.77
N PHE A 43 -2.63 5.91 0.48
CA PHE A 43 -3.53 6.67 -0.38
C PHE A 43 -4.88 5.98 -0.56
N TYR A 44 -4.87 4.67 -0.80
CA TYR A 44 -6.08 3.87 -0.97
C TYR A 44 -6.96 3.91 0.28
N THR A 45 -6.38 3.70 1.46
CA THR A 45 -7.14 3.75 2.71
C THR A 45 -7.72 5.13 2.99
N ALA A 46 -6.97 6.22 2.77
CA ALA A 46 -7.46 7.58 2.97
C ALA A 46 -8.58 7.97 1.99
N VAL A 47 -8.52 7.53 0.73
CA VAL A 47 -9.54 7.85 -0.27
C VAL A 47 -10.81 7.00 -0.08
N GLN A 48 -10.65 5.72 0.24
CA GLN A 48 -11.78 4.79 0.35
C GLN A 48 -12.51 4.90 1.70
N PHE A 49 -11.78 5.17 2.79
CA PHE A 49 -12.34 5.25 4.14
C PHE A 49 -12.42 6.70 4.63
N ASN A 50 -13.55 7.36 4.34
CA ASN A 50 -13.88 8.63 4.99
C ASN A 50 -14.44 8.38 6.41
N PRO A 51 -13.72 8.72 7.50
CA PRO A 51 -14.17 8.43 8.87
C PRO A 51 -15.48 9.10 9.25
N VAL A 52 -15.79 10.25 8.64
CA VAL A 52 -17.01 11.02 8.89
C VAL A 52 -18.22 10.27 8.32
N ASP A 53 -18.14 9.88 7.05
CA ASP A 53 -19.21 9.15 6.39
C ASP A 53 -19.45 7.78 7.03
N GLN A 54 -18.38 7.10 7.46
CA GLN A 54 -18.48 5.81 8.14
C GLN A 54 -19.15 5.94 9.52
N ALA A 55 -18.83 7.01 10.29
CA ALA A 55 -19.50 7.28 11.55
C ALA A 55 -21.00 7.60 11.36
N ASP A 56 -21.34 8.35 10.32
CA ASP A 56 -22.73 8.65 9.99
C ASP A 56 -23.51 7.42 9.49
N ASN A 57 -22.88 6.58 8.67
CA ASN A 57 -23.45 5.30 8.26
C ASN A 57 -23.71 4.41 9.47
N LEU A 58 -22.75 4.30 10.40
CA LEU A 58 -22.91 3.51 11.63
C LEU A 58 -24.14 3.98 12.42
N ARG A 59 -24.31 5.30 12.58
CA ARG A 59 -25.50 5.90 13.22
C ARG A 59 -26.79 5.59 12.48
N LYS A 60 -26.80 5.69 11.14
CA LYS A 60 -27.99 5.41 10.30
C LYS A 60 -28.43 3.94 10.37
N TYR A 61 -27.49 3.01 10.50
CA TYR A 61 -27.78 1.58 10.65
C TYR A 61 -28.06 1.17 12.11
N GLY A 62 -28.20 2.12 13.05
CA GLY A 62 -28.48 1.84 14.47
C GLY A 62 -27.29 1.30 15.26
N GLY A 63 -26.09 1.28 14.66
CA GLY A 63 -24.86 0.91 15.32
C GLY A 63 -24.27 2.07 16.14
N TYR A 64 -23.53 1.74 17.18
CA TYR A 64 -22.75 2.70 17.96
C TYR A 64 -21.51 2.02 18.54
N ILE A 65 -20.45 2.81 18.75
CA ILE A 65 -19.26 2.32 19.44
C ILE A 65 -19.49 2.52 20.95
N PRO A 66 -19.50 1.44 21.77
CA PRO A 66 -19.68 1.55 23.20
C PRO A 66 -18.64 2.50 23.83
N GLY A 67 -19.10 3.45 24.65
CA GLY A 67 -18.25 4.44 25.31
C GLY A 67 -17.97 5.72 24.52
N ILE A 68 -18.39 5.83 23.25
CA ILE A 68 -18.20 7.03 22.42
C ILE A 68 -19.55 7.54 21.94
N ARG A 69 -19.80 8.86 22.09
CA ARG A 69 -21.06 9.47 21.63
C ARG A 69 -21.13 9.41 20.09
N PRO A 70 -22.26 8.98 19.49
CA PRO A 70 -22.40 8.92 18.03
C PRO A 70 -22.18 10.29 17.37
N GLY A 71 -21.51 10.31 16.21
CA GLY A 71 -21.24 11.53 15.42
C GLY A 71 -19.75 11.92 15.37
N PRO A 72 -19.39 13.21 15.56
CA PRO A 72 -18.00 13.69 15.45
C PRO A 72 -16.96 12.92 16.29
N PRO A 73 -17.25 12.53 17.56
CA PRO A 73 -16.26 11.79 18.35
C PRO A 73 -16.07 10.34 17.86
N THR A 74 -17.07 9.76 17.21
CA THR A 74 -16.94 8.44 16.56
C THR A 74 -16.02 8.54 15.34
N ALA A 75 -16.15 9.59 14.53
CA ALA A 75 -15.29 9.82 13.37
C ALA A 75 -13.80 10.01 13.77
N GLN A 76 -13.54 10.79 14.83
CA GLN A 76 -12.17 10.97 15.36
C GLN A 76 -11.57 9.66 15.89
N TYR A 77 -12.40 8.80 16.50
CA TYR A 77 -11.95 7.49 16.94
C TYR A 77 -11.60 6.59 15.75
N LEU A 78 -12.47 6.53 14.74
CA LEU A 78 -12.24 5.75 13.52
C LEU A 78 -10.97 6.22 12.79
N ASP A 79 -10.76 7.53 12.67
CA ASP A 79 -9.55 8.09 12.06
C ASP A 79 -8.26 7.67 12.79
N ARG A 80 -8.27 7.73 14.13
CA ARG A 80 -7.14 7.30 14.96
C ARG A 80 -6.87 5.80 14.84
N VAL A 81 -7.92 4.98 14.75
CA VAL A 81 -7.80 3.53 14.57
C VAL A 81 -7.28 3.20 13.17
N LEU A 82 -7.83 3.82 12.13
CA LEU A 82 -7.41 3.63 10.74
C LEU A 82 -5.92 3.94 10.58
N THR A 83 -5.46 5.09 11.07
CA THR A 83 -4.04 5.46 11.00
C THR A 83 -3.12 4.42 11.66
N ARG A 84 -3.52 3.90 12.83
CA ARG A 84 -2.74 2.88 13.56
C ARG A 84 -2.80 1.50 12.92
N LEU A 85 -3.87 1.17 12.20
CA LEU A 85 -4.03 -0.11 11.51
C LEU A 85 -3.30 -0.10 10.16
N THR A 86 -3.32 1.03 9.45
CA THR A 86 -2.66 1.18 8.14
C THR A 86 -1.14 1.12 8.26
N LEU A 87 -0.53 1.61 9.36
CA LEU A 87 0.91 1.49 9.60
C LEU A 87 1.43 0.04 9.49
N PRO A 88 1.02 -0.90 10.35
CA PRO A 88 1.46 -2.29 10.27
C PRO A 88 0.89 -3.03 9.06
N GLY A 89 -0.33 -2.68 8.61
CA GLY A 89 -0.95 -3.29 7.43
C GLY A 89 -0.16 -3.03 6.15
N SER A 90 0.28 -1.79 5.93
CA SER A 90 1.11 -1.41 4.78
C SER A 90 2.46 -2.12 4.78
N LEU A 91 3.09 -2.27 5.96
CA LEU A 91 4.35 -2.99 6.12
C LEU A 91 4.19 -4.49 5.82
N TYR A 92 3.12 -5.11 6.32
CA TYR A 92 2.81 -6.50 6.02
C TYR A 92 2.61 -6.73 4.51
N LEU A 93 1.83 -5.88 3.85
CA LEU A 93 1.60 -5.97 2.40
C LEU A 93 2.91 -5.81 1.61
N ALA A 94 3.77 -4.87 2.00
CA ALA A 94 5.07 -4.70 1.38
C ALA A 94 5.96 -5.95 1.52
N ILE A 95 5.99 -6.58 2.70
CA ILE A 95 6.74 -7.83 2.93
C ILE A 95 6.21 -8.96 2.06
N VAL A 96 4.89 -9.17 2.01
CA VAL A 96 4.27 -10.24 1.23
C VAL A 96 4.53 -10.06 -0.26
N ALA A 97 4.51 -8.83 -0.77
CA ALA A 97 4.81 -8.54 -2.17
C ALA A 97 6.29 -8.76 -2.54
N VAL A 98 7.21 -8.46 -1.60
CA VAL A 98 8.67 -8.62 -1.79
C VAL A 98 9.13 -10.07 -1.52
N ALA A 99 8.35 -10.86 -0.78
CA ALA A 99 8.66 -12.27 -0.50
C ALA A 99 8.94 -13.13 -1.75
N PRO A 100 8.08 -13.17 -2.80
CA PRO A 100 8.34 -14.00 -3.98
C PRO A 100 9.59 -13.57 -4.74
N SER A 101 9.88 -12.27 -4.81
CA SER A 101 11.05 -11.76 -5.53
C SER A 101 12.37 -12.03 -4.78
N ILE A 102 12.35 -12.05 -3.44
CA ILE A 102 13.48 -12.57 -2.64
C ILE A 102 13.64 -14.08 -2.83
N PHE A 103 12.54 -14.83 -2.85
CA PHE A 103 12.58 -16.29 -3.00
C PHE A 103 13.17 -16.71 -4.34
N ILE A 104 12.75 -16.07 -5.43
CA ILE A 104 13.30 -16.30 -6.78
C ILE A 104 14.80 -15.98 -6.83
N ARG A 105 15.28 -14.97 -6.09
CA ARG A 105 16.70 -14.60 -6.07
C ARG A 105 17.60 -15.60 -5.31
N TYR A 106 17.10 -16.23 -4.26
CA TYR A 106 17.90 -17.13 -3.41
C TYR A 106 17.71 -18.62 -3.73
N PHE A 107 16.55 -19.02 -4.24
CA PHE A 107 16.21 -20.41 -4.56
C PHE A 107 16.10 -20.70 -6.06
N GLY A 108 16.09 -19.67 -6.92
CA GLY A 108 15.99 -19.77 -8.38
C GLY A 108 17.33 -19.63 -9.10
#